data_AF-A0A6G0Y7Y0-F1
#
_entry.id   AF-A0A6G0Y7Y0-F1
#
_cell.length_a   1.000
_cell.length_b   1.000
_cell.length_c   1.000
_cell.angle_alpha   90.00
_cell.angle_beta   90.00
_cell.angle_gamma   90.00
#
_symmetry.space_group_name_H-M   'P 1'
#
loop_
_entity.id
_entity.type
_entity.pdbx_description
1 polymer ?
#
loop_
_entity_poly.entity_id
_entity_poly.type
_entity_poly.pdbx_seq_one_letter_code
_entity_poly.pdbx_strand_id
1 'polypeptide(L)'
;MIRLILEKRKQLEDESTVAYINEAESLCRRIDKNMSQEEIVRNIMKGLKPNIAGYIGIMGNKNLNELKENVRKYEMIEFMITGRIPQTPSEFKTDIIKNQLNQINSQTIEDNKISYEIKELKQIIQKSLNMSKKQKSNNFSHANKKCDIPMWLK
;
A
#
# COMPACT_ATOMS: atom_id res chain seq x y z
N MET A 1 -1.43 -40.12 -4.20
CA MET A 1 -1.82 -38.76 -3.78
C MET A 1 -1.15 -37.67 -4.62
N ILE A 2 0.19 -37.64 -4.75
CA ILE A 2 0.92 -36.57 -5.48
C ILE A 2 0.52 -36.47 -6.98
N ARG A 3 0.26 -37.60 -7.67
CA ARG A 3 -0.23 -37.59 -9.06
C ARG A 3 -1.54 -36.81 -9.23
N LEU A 4 -2.51 -37.05 -8.34
CA LEU A 4 -3.78 -36.32 -8.32
C LEU A 4 -3.61 -34.82 -8.04
N ILE A 5 -2.61 -34.45 -7.22
CA ILE A 5 -2.27 -33.05 -6.97
C ILE A 5 -1.76 -32.40 -8.26
N LEU A 6 -0.82 -33.04 -8.96
CA LEU A 6 -0.30 -32.54 -10.24
C LEU A 6 -1.39 -32.41 -11.30
N GLU A 7 -2.26 -33.40 -11.44
CA GLU A 7 -3.36 -33.40 -12.42
C GLU A 7 -4.35 -32.25 -12.21
N LYS A 8 -4.62 -31.90 -10.95
CA LYS A 8 -5.54 -30.81 -10.59
C LYS A 8 -4.86 -29.45 -10.48
N ARG A 9 -3.53 -29.39 -10.53
CA ARG A 9 -2.77 -28.16 -10.32
C ARG A 9 -2.95 -27.22 -11.51
N LYS A 10 -3.58 -26.08 -11.25
CA LYS A 10 -3.71 -24.94 -12.16
C LYS A 10 -3.00 -23.75 -11.57
N GLN A 11 -2.32 -22.95 -12.39
CA GLN A 11 -1.74 -21.68 -11.99
C GLN A 11 -2.84 -20.79 -11.42
N LEU A 12 -2.62 -20.29 -10.20
CA LEU A 12 -3.61 -19.44 -9.53
C LEU A 12 -3.62 -18.03 -10.14
N GLU A 13 -4.72 -17.29 -9.91
CA GLU A 13 -4.82 -15.93 -10.44
C GLU A 13 -3.76 -15.00 -9.90
N ASP A 14 -3.40 -15.19 -8.64
CA ASP A 14 -2.44 -14.41 -7.89
C ASP A 14 -1.03 -15.04 -7.85
N GLU A 15 -0.78 -16.06 -8.66
CA GLU A 15 0.50 -16.75 -8.70
C GLU A 15 1.34 -16.35 -9.90
N SER A 16 2.63 -16.06 -9.67
CA SER A 16 3.57 -15.82 -10.75
C SER A 16 3.85 -17.09 -11.54
N THR A 17 4.04 -16.94 -12.85
CA THR A 17 4.28 -18.05 -13.77
C THR A 17 5.50 -18.86 -13.38
N VAL A 18 6.58 -18.20 -12.92
CA VAL A 18 7.79 -18.85 -12.45
C VAL A 18 7.54 -19.70 -11.19
N ALA A 19 6.76 -19.20 -10.22
CA ALA A 19 6.45 -19.94 -9.00
C ALA A 19 5.66 -21.22 -9.33
N TYR A 20 4.63 -21.08 -10.17
CA TYR A 20 3.84 -22.21 -10.67
C TYR A 20 4.71 -23.27 -11.34
N ILE A 21 5.59 -22.85 -12.26
CA ILE A 21 6.48 -23.75 -13.01
C ILE A 21 7.39 -24.53 -12.06
N ASN A 22 8.00 -23.87 -11.08
CA ASN A 22 8.91 -24.51 -10.14
C ASN A 22 8.18 -25.52 -9.24
N GLU A 23 6.97 -25.21 -8.80
CA GLU A 23 6.18 -26.15 -8.00
C GLU A 23 5.73 -27.36 -8.83
N ALA A 24 5.21 -27.12 -10.04
CA ALA A 24 4.80 -28.18 -10.95
C ALA A 24 5.97 -29.08 -11.37
N GLU A 25 7.15 -28.51 -11.64
CA GLU A 25 8.41 -29.23 -11.88
C GLU A 25 8.76 -30.12 -10.67
N SER A 26 8.72 -29.56 -9.46
CA SER A 26 9.00 -30.29 -8.22
C SER A 26 8.03 -31.47 -8.03
N LEU A 27 6.74 -31.26 -8.28
CA LEU A 27 5.73 -32.32 -8.24
C LEU A 27 6.02 -33.42 -9.26
N CYS A 28 6.38 -33.06 -10.50
CA CYS A 28 6.76 -34.03 -11.54
C CYS A 28 7.95 -34.89 -11.08
N ARG A 29 9.02 -34.27 -10.57
CA ARG A 29 10.23 -34.96 -10.10
C ARG A 29 10.01 -35.83 -8.87
N ARG A 30 9.03 -35.49 -8.03
CA ARG A 30 8.61 -36.30 -6.87
C ARG A 30 7.79 -37.53 -7.28
N ILE A 31 7.02 -37.43 -8.37
CA ILE A 31 6.25 -38.56 -8.92
C ILE A 31 7.18 -39.54 -9.63
N ASP A 32 8.06 -39.02 -10.48
CA ASP A 32 9.08 -39.78 -11.17
C ASP A 32 10.33 -38.91 -11.36
N LYS A 33 11.43 -39.36 -10.76
CA LYS A 33 12.73 -38.66 -10.85
C LYS A 33 13.23 -38.61 -12.30
N ASN A 34 12.91 -39.62 -13.09
CA ASN A 34 13.37 -39.81 -14.47
C ASN A 34 12.33 -39.37 -15.51
N MET A 35 11.29 -38.62 -15.09
CA MET A 35 10.29 -38.10 -16.01
C MET A 35 10.95 -37.29 -17.14
N SER A 36 10.53 -37.59 -18.37
CA SER A 36 11.02 -36.93 -19.59
C SER A 36 10.74 -35.42 -19.56
N GLN A 37 11.59 -34.64 -20.22
CA GLN A 37 11.42 -33.19 -20.30
C GLN A 37 10.11 -32.81 -20.99
N GLU A 38 9.74 -33.55 -22.03
CA GLU A 38 8.52 -33.34 -22.80
C GLU A 38 7.27 -33.60 -21.95
N GLU A 39 7.31 -34.62 -21.08
CA GLU A 39 6.20 -34.91 -20.17
C GLU A 39 6.09 -33.87 -19.05
N ILE A 40 7.20 -33.41 -18.49
CA ILE A 40 7.22 -32.30 -17.53
C ILE A 40 6.61 -31.05 -18.16
N VAL A 41 7.08 -30.67 -19.36
CA VAL A 41 6.55 -29.51 -20.08
C VAL A 41 5.06 -29.67 -20.36
N ARG A 42 4.60 -30.85 -20.80
CA ARG A 42 3.18 -31.11 -21.03
C ARG A 42 2.35 -30.94 -19.75
N ASN A 43 2.84 -31.42 -18.60
CA ASN A 43 2.13 -31.29 -17.33
C ASN A 43 2.05 -29.83 -16.87
N ILE A 44 3.12 -29.06 -17.06
CA ILE A 44 3.13 -27.62 -16.76
C ILE A 44 2.19 -26.86 -17.71
N MET A 45 2.28 -27.09 -19.02
CA MET A 45 1.44 -26.41 -20.02
C MET A 45 -0.06 -26.64 -19.77
N LYS A 46 -0.46 -27.82 -19.28
CA LYS A 46 -1.86 -28.14 -18.96
C LYS A 46 -2.44 -27.26 -17.84
N GLY A 47 -1.62 -26.74 -16.94
CA GLY A 47 -2.08 -25.95 -15.81
C GLY A 47 -1.77 -24.47 -15.89
N LEU A 48 -1.00 -24.01 -16.88
CA LEU A 48 -0.79 -22.58 -17.15
C LEU A 48 -2.12 -21.85 -17.40
N LYS A 49 -2.15 -20.56 -17.08
CA LYS A 49 -3.29 -19.71 -17.42
C LYS A 49 -3.52 -19.70 -18.94
N PRO A 50 -4.78 -19.72 -19.43
CA PRO A 50 -5.07 -19.83 -20.87
C PRO A 50 -4.43 -18.74 -21.73
N ASN A 51 -4.38 -17.49 -21.24
CA ASN A 51 -3.73 -16.38 -21.94
C ASN A 51 -2.23 -16.66 -22.15
N ILE A 52 -1.52 -17.06 -21.09
CA ILE A 52 -0.08 -17.37 -21.13
C ILE A 52 0.17 -18.60 -22.01
N ALA A 53 -0.62 -19.66 -21.81
CA ALA A 53 -0.50 -20.91 -22.57
C ALA A 53 -0.71 -20.69 -24.07
N GLY A 54 -1.62 -19.79 -24.47
CA GLY A 54 -1.85 -19.43 -25.87
C GLY A 54 -0.62 -18.81 -26.54
N TYR A 55 0.06 -17.87 -25.87
CA TYR A 55 1.27 -17.24 -26.39
C TYR A 55 2.47 -18.18 -26.40
N ILE A 56 2.69 -18.89 -25.31
CA ILE A 56 3.89 -19.72 -25.16
C ILE A 56 3.76 -21.03 -25.95
N GLY A 57 2.54 -21.54 -26.13
CA GLY A 57 2.28 -22.78 -26.85
C GLY A 57 2.76 -22.77 -28.30
N ILE A 58 2.70 -21.61 -28.98
CA ILE A 58 3.14 -21.45 -30.37
C ILE A 58 4.66 -21.30 -30.52
N MET A 59 5.38 -20.95 -29.44
CA MET A 59 6.84 -20.71 -29.48
C MET A 59 7.67 -22.00 -29.46
N GLY A 60 7.04 -23.16 -29.25
CA GLY A 60 7.72 -24.44 -29.11
C GLY A 60 8.42 -24.59 -27.75
N ASN A 61 8.17 -25.70 -27.05
CA ASN A 61 8.71 -25.94 -25.71
C ASN A 61 9.14 -27.41 -25.61
N LYS A 62 10.34 -27.75 -26.11
CA LYS A 62 10.82 -29.15 -26.10
C LYS A 62 11.28 -29.58 -24.71
N ASN A 63 11.81 -28.65 -23.94
CA ASN A 63 12.33 -28.89 -22.61
C ASN A 63 12.04 -27.71 -21.69
N LEU A 64 12.33 -27.90 -20.40
CA LEU A 64 12.01 -26.92 -19.37
C LEU A 64 12.81 -25.61 -19.52
N ASN A 65 14.03 -25.66 -20.06
CA ASN A 65 14.82 -24.45 -20.29
C ASN A 65 14.17 -23.58 -21.37
N GLU A 66 13.77 -24.17 -22.49
CA GLU A 66 13.03 -23.47 -23.55
C GLU A 66 11.72 -22.88 -23.01
N LEU A 67 10.97 -23.65 -22.21
CA LEU A 67 9.74 -23.16 -21.59
C LEU A 67 10.00 -21.93 -20.70
N LYS A 68 11.00 -22.00 -19.82
CA LYS A 68 11.36 -20.88 -18.92
C LYS A 68 11.85 -19.67 -19.71
N GLU A 69 12.54 -19.86 -20.82
CA GLU A 69 12.97 -18.77 -21.70
C GLU A 69 11.78 -18.10 -22.40
N ASN A 70 10.83 -18.87 -22.92
CA ASN A 70 9.63 -18.35 -23.57
C ASN A 70 8.70 -17.62 -22.59
N VAL A 71 8.62 -18.09 -21.34
CA VAL A 71 7.92 -17.37 -20.26
C VAL A 71 8.55 -15.99 -20.03
N ARG A 72 9.88 -15.90 -19.97
CA ARG A 72 10.56 -14.60 -19.81
C ARG A 72 10.31 -13.67 -20.99
N LYS A 73 10.28 -14.19 -22.22
CA LYS A 73 9.93 -13.41 -23.42
C LYS A 73 8.50 -12.87 -23.32
N TYR A 74 7.56 -13.72 -22.92
CA TYR A 74 6.17 -13.33 -22.68
C TYR A 74 6.06 -12.22 -21.62
N GLU A 75 6.68 -12.43 -20.45
CA GLU A 75 6.68 -11.47 -19.34
C GLU A 75 7.29 -10.11 -19.74
N MET A 76 8.37 -10.14 -20.54
CA MET A 76 8.99 -8.92 -21.08
C MET A 76 8.06 -8.18 -22.05
N ILE A 77 7.37 -8.90 -22.94
CA ILE A 77 6.43 -8.30 -23.89
C ILE A 77 5.21 -7.72 -23.15
N GLU A 78 4.67 -8.46 -22.18
CA GLU A 78 3.56 -8.00 -21.34
C GLU A 78 3.96 -6.72 -20.58
N PHE A 79 5.18 -6.66 -20.05
CA PHE A 79 5.74 -5.44 -19.46
C PHE A 79 5.81 -4.29 -20.46
N MET A 80 6.38 -4.50 -21.65
CA MET A 80 6.52 -3.44 -22.67
C MET A 80 5.18 -2.87 -23.12
N ILE A 81 4.12 -3.69 -23.18
CA ILE A 81 2.78 -3.28 -23.59
C ILE A 81 2.03 -2.56 -22.45
N THR A 82 2.11 -3.10 -21.23
CA THR A 82 1.27 -2.63 -20.12
C THR A 82 1.96 -1.62 -19.21
N GLY A 83 3.29 -1.52 -19.28
CA GLY A 83 4.11 -0.75 -18.33
C GLY A 83 4.11 -1.33 -16.91
N ARG A 84 3.53 -2.52 -16.70
CA ARG A 84 3.44 -3.18 -15.39
C ARG A 84 4.45 -4.30 -15.32
N ILE A 85 5.35 -4.26 -14.35
CA ILE A 85 6.18 -5.41 -14.01
C ILE A 85 5.20 -6.55 -13.65
N PRO A 86 5.39 -7.81 -14.11
CA PRO A 86 4.64 -8.94 -13.59
C PRO A 86 5.00 -9.11 -12.12
N GLN A 87 4.36 -8.29 -11.29
CA GLN A 87 4.53 -8.27 -9.86
C GLN A 87 3.87 -9.52 -9.31
N THR A 88 4.57 -10.19 -8.41
CA THR A 88 3.86 -11.11 -7.51
C THR A 88 2.84 -10.28 -6.73
N PRO A 89 1.61 -10.76 -6.49
CA PRO A 89 0.59 -10.00 -5.76
C PRO A 89 0.99 -9.61 -4.33
N SER A 90 2.05 -10.21 -3.76
CA SER A 90 2.67 -9.71 -2.54
C SER A 90 3.28 -8.32 -2.75
N GLU A 91 3.92 -8.05 -3.88
CA GLU A 91 4.49 -6.74 -4.24
C GLU A 91 3.37 -5.72 -4.47
N PHE A 92 2.29 -6.10 -5.16
CA PHE A 92 1.11 -5.24 -5.33
C PHE A 92 0.45 -4.87 -3.99
N LYS A 93 0.30 -5.84 -3.07
CA LYS A 93 -0.17 -5.57 -1.70
C LYS A 93 0.79 -4.66 -0.96
N THR A 94 2.10 -4.82 -1.15
CA THR A 94 3.12 -3.99 -0.49
C THR A 94 3.07 -2.54 -0.97
N ASP A 95 2.84 -2.33 -2.27
CA ASP A 95 2.71 -0.99 -2.85
C ASP A 95 1.40 -0.30 -2.43
N ILE A 96 0.29 -1.05 -2.34
CA ILE A 96 -0.97 -0.54 -1.77
C ILE A 96 -0.77 -0.13 -0.31
N ILE A 97 -0.15 -1.01 0.50
CA ILE A 97 0.11 -0.75 1.92
C ILE A 97 1.03 0.47 2.08
N LYS A 98 2.09 0.60 1.28
CA LYS A 98 2.97 1.78 1.28
C LYS A 98 2.21 3.06 0.93
N ASN A 99 1.36 3.02 -0.08
CA ASN A 99 0.59 4.19 -0.49
C ASN A 99 -0.43 4.60 0.59
N GLN A 100 -1.11 3.62 1.20
CA GLN A 100 -2.00 3.87 2.34
C GLN A 100 -1.25 4.44 3.55
N LEU A 101 -0.05 3.91 3.87
CA LEU A 101 0.79 4.46 4.94
C LEU A 101 1.22 5.90 4.68
N ASN A 102 1.56 6.24 3.43
CA ASN A 102 1.92 7.61 3.06
C ASN A 102 0.73 8.58 3.19
N GLN A 103 -0.49 8.12 2.86
CA GLN A 103 -1.73 8.90 3.05
C GLN A 103 -2.06 9.10 4.53
N ILE A 104 -1.89 8.07 5.37
CA ILE A 104 -2.07 8.18 6.83
C ILE A 104 -1.04 9.15 7.43
N ASN A 105 0.21 9.08 6.98
CA ASN A 105 1.27 9.94 7.48
C ASN A 105 1.04 11.41 7.12
N SER A 106 0.57 11.68 5.89
CA SER A 106 0.21 13.04 5.47
C SER A 106 -0.97 13.60 6.26
N GLN A 107 -2.03 12.81 6.47
CA GLN A 107 -3.15 13.21 7.33
C GLN A 107 -2.70 13.50 8.77
N THR A 108 -1.82 12.66 9.33
CA THR A 108 -1.29 12.86 10.69
C THR A 108 -0.49 14.17 10.81
N ILE A 109 0.24 14.56 9.76
CA ILE A 109 0.98 15.84 9.74
C ILE A 109 0.01 17.03 9.72
N GLU A 110 -1.07 16.95 8.94
CA GLU A 110 -2.11 17.99 8.89
C GLU A 110 -2.84 18.12 10.23
N ASP A 111 -3.21 17.00 10.86
CA ASP A 111 -3.89 16.99 12.16
C ASP A 111 -3.00 17.60 13.26
N ASN A 112 -1.70 17.31 13.24
CA ASN A 112 -0.73 17.91 14.16
C ASN A 112 -0.59 19.42 13.95
N LYS A 113 -0.63 19.88 12.70
CA LYS A 113 -0.59 21.31 12.34
C LYS A 113 -1.85 22.03 12.84
N ILE A 114 -3.04 21.47 12.60
CA ILE A 114 -4.32 22.01 13.08
C ILE A 114 -4.34 22.06 14.62
N SER A 115 -3.85 21.01 15.28
CA SER A 115 -3.76 20.95 16.75
C SER A 115 -2.88 22.07 17.32
N TYR A 116 -1.75 22.37 16.66
CA TYR A 116 -0.89 23.49 17.02
C TYR A 116 -1.59 24.84 16.85
N GLU A 117 -2.24 25.07 15.70
CA GLU A 117 -2.97 26.31 15.43
C GLU A 117 -4.12 26.54 16.42
N ILE A 118 -4.87 25.49 16.78
CA ILE A 118 -5.91 25.57 17.82
C ILE A 118 -5.31 25.93 19.18
N LYS A 119 -4.14 25.38 19.53
CA LYS A 119 -3.45 25.69 20.79
C LYS A 119 -3.02 27.15 20.83
N GLU A 120 -2.51 27.71 19.74
CA GLU A 120 -2.18 29.13 19.62
C GLU A 120 -3.43 30.01 19.75
N LEU A 121 -4.50 29.70 19.03
CA LEU A 121 -5.76 30.44 19.10
C LEU A 121 -6.33 30.45 20.52
N LYS A 122 -6.31 29.30 21.22
CA LYS A 122 -6.71 29.22 22.64
C LYS A 122 -5.87 30.15 23.52
N GLN A 123 -4.57 30.24 23.31
CA GLN A 123 -3.71 31.16 24.07
C GLN A 123 -4.04 32.63 23.79
N ILE A 124 -4.30 32.99 22.53
CA ILE A 124 -4.69 34.36 22.14
C ILE A 124 -6.02 34.74 22.81
N ILE A 125 -7.03 33.87 22.74
CA ILE A 125 -8.34 34.09 23.38
C ILE A 125 -8.19 34.20 24.90
N GLN A 126 -7.39 33.34 25.53
CA GLN A 126 -7.17 33.42 26.97
C GLN A 126 -6.51 34.75 27.39
N LYS A 127 -5.51 35.20 26.61
CA LYS A 127 -4.86 36.50 26.83
C LYS A 127 -5.84 37.65 26.69
N SER A 128 -6.71 37.65 25.66
CA SER A 128 -7.69 38.72 25.45
C SER A 128 -8.77 38.76 26.55
N LEU A 129 -9.26 37.60 26.99
CA LEU A 129 -10.20 37.50 28.12
C LEU A 129 -9.59 38.00 29.43
N ASN A 130 -8.33 37.68 29.70
CA ASN A 130 -7.61 38.16 30.88
C ASN A 130 -7.37 39.67 30.84
N MET A 131 -7.11 40.25 29.66
CA MET A 131 -6.99 41.70 29.47
C MET A 131 -8.33 42.42 29.70
N SER A 132 -9.43 41.86 29.19
CA SER A 132 -10.78 42.42 29.39
C SER A 132 -11.21 42.40 30.87
N LYS A 133 -10.86 41.34 31.62
CA LYS A 133 -11.10 41.27 33.08
C LYS A 133 -10.31 42.34 33.86
N LYS A 134 -9.05 42.60 33.50
CA LYS A 134 -8.24 43.67 34.12
C LYS A 134 -8.78 45.08 33.87
N GLN A 135 -9.38 45.33 32.71
CA GLN A 135 -10.03 46.62 32.43
C GLN A 135 -11.32 46.81 33.23
N LYS A 136 -12.14 45.77 33.39
CA LYS A 136 -13.36 45.84 34.24
C LYS A 136 -13.05 46.05 35.73
N SER A 137 -11.96 45.48 36.26
CA SER A 137 -11.55 45.72 37.65
C SER A 137 -11.02 47.14 37.89
N ASN A 138 -10.36 47.74 36.90
CA ASN A 138 -9.84 49.11 37.02
C ASN A 138 -10.94 50.18 36.93
N ASN A 139 -12.07 49.89 36.28
CA ASN A 139 -13.19 50.82 36.22
C ASN A 139 -14.02 50.84 37.52
N PHE A 140 -14.03 49.76 38.30
CA PHE A 140 -14.68 49.75 39.62
C PHE A 140 -13.87 50.48 40.70
N SER A 141 -12.56 50.59 40.56
CA SER A 141 -11.72 51.33 41.51
C SER A 141 -11.70 52.85 41.28
N HIS A 142 -12.15 53.34 40.12
CA HIS A 142 -12.30 54.78 39.86
C HIS A 142 -13.67 55.36 40.23
N ALA A 143 -14.71 54.54 40.40
CA ALA A 143 -16.05 55.00 40.76
C ALA A 143 -16.21 55.36 42.26
N ASN A 144 -15.17 55.15 43.08
CA ASN A 144 -15.22 55.34 44.55
C ASN A 144 -14.28 56.43 45.08
N LYS A 145 -13.85 57.38 44.25
CA LYS A 145 -13.28 58.63 44.75
C LYS A 145 -14.42 59.62 45.02
N LYS A 146 -14.88 59.65 46.28
CA LYS A 146 -15.70 60.75 46.80
C LYS A 146 -15.06 62.08 46.40
N CYS A 147 -15.82 62.95 45.76
CA CYS A 147 -15.45 64.34 45.60
C CYS A 147 -15.52 65.01 46.97
N ASP A 148 -14.37 65.30 47.57
CA ASP A 148 -14.31 66.27 48.65
C ASP A 148 -14.56 67.66 48.05
N ILE A 149 -15.70 68.26 48.40
CA ILE A 149 -16.07 69.62 48.01
C ILE A 149 -15.14 70.58 48.78
N PRO A 150 -14.38 71.48 48.12
CA PRO A 150 -13.55 72.46 48.80
C PRO A 150 -14.44 73.45 49.57
N MET A 151 -14.33 73.44 50.89
CA MET A 151 -15.03 74.35 51.77
C MET A 151 -14.26 75.68 51.85
N TRP A 152 -14.54 76.59 50.92
CA TRP A 152 -14.20 78.01 51.06
C TRP A 152 -15.47 78.83 50.79
N LEU A 153 -16.24 79.12 51.85
CA LEU A 153 -17.19 80.23 51.97
C LEU A 153 -17.87 80.19 53.37
N LYS A 154 -17.28 80.90 54.32
CA LYS A 154 -17.99 81.67 55.35
C LYS A 154 -17.21 82.94 55.61
#